data_AF-W4UWU1-F1
#
_entry.id   AF-W4UWU1-F1
#
_cell.length_a   1.000
_cell.length_b   1.000
_cell.length_c   1.000
_cell.angle_alpha   90.00
_cell.angle_beta   90.00
_cell.angle_gamma   90.00
#
_symmetry.space_group_name_H-M   'P 1'
#
loop_
_entity.id
_entity.type
_entity.pdbx_description
1 polymer ?
#
loop_
_entity_poly.entity_id
_entity_poly.type
_entity_poly.pdbx_seq_one_letter_code
_entity_poly.pdbx_strand_id
1 'polypeptide(L)'
;MEHAIVTTSYKQNGVSIRREVFASYPAQAIIVHLKASKPVLNFKASLESLHPSKIDAEENQLFLKGQASAHAQRRDIEHMQRFGTQRLHPEYFDSEGNVIQNKHVIYGDEMDGKGPFFEASLTSAHKEGKLEIIDGQLVATNCQEVTLMLYAATSYNGPHKSPSKEGKDPHQQILNDQKKIEKQSVQVIKQNHIADYQSLFNRVQFTLPADKNQQSLPTDERLKLFKEKEDQGLITQLFQFGRYLMIAGSRPGGQPLNLQGLWNDKVLPPWNSGYTLNINLEMNYWPAEVTNLSECHQPLFTLIEEIADRGKGLAHDMYG
;
A
#
# COMPACT_ATOMS: atom_id res chain seq x y z
N MET A 1 14.07 1.07 -12.50
CA MET A 1 12.60 1.24 -12.56
C MET A 1 11.97 0.45 -13.71
N GLU A 2 12.72 0.02 -14.73
CA GLU A 2 12.23 -0.61 -15.97
C GLU A 2 11.23 -1.77 -15.81
N HIS A 3 11.33 -2.54 -14.74
CA HIS A 3 10.48 -3.72 -14.50
C HIS A 3 9.53 -3.58 -13.30
N ALA A 4 9.64 -2.49 -12.52
CA ALA A 4 8.98 -2.37 -11.21
C ALA A 4 9.20 -3.60 -10.29
N ILE A 5 10.45 -4.06 -10.21
CA ILE A 5 10.86 -5.17 -9.34
C ILE A 5 12.03 -4.73 -8.46
N VAL A 6 11.89 -4.91 -7.15
CA VAL A 6 12.97 -4.71 -6.19
C VAL A 6 13.78 -6.00 -6.11
N THR A 7 15.10 -5.90 -6.29
CA THR A 7 16.00 -7.06 -6.20
C THR A 7 17.01 -6.85 -5.08
N THR A 8 17.14 -7.84 -4.20
CA THR A 8 18.25 -7.96 -3.25
C THR A 8 19.08 -9.18 -3.65
N SER A 9 20.41 -9.07 -3.69
CA SER A 9 21.29 -10.21 -3.99
C SER A 9 22.57 -10.13 -3.18
N TYR A 10 23.02 -11.29 -2.68
CA TYR A 10 24.22 -11.41 -1.87
C TYR A 10 24.80 -12.83 -1.95
N LYS A 11 26.04 -13.00 -1.48
CA LYS A 11 26.66 -14.32 -1.30
C LYS A 11 26.95 -14.53 0.18
N GLN A 12 26.60 -15.70 0.68
CA GLN A 12 26.92 -16.12 2.05
C GLN A 12 27.50 -17.53 2.00
N ASN A 13 28.70 -17.72 2.55
CA ASN A 13 29.40 -19.02 2.55
C ASN A 13 29.47 -19.69 1.16
N GLY A 14 29.72 -18.89 0.12
CA GLY A 14 29.78 -19.37 -1.27
C GLY A 14 28.43 -19.66 -1.93
N VAL A 15 27.30 -19.54 -1.22
CA VAL A 15 25.94 -19.68 -1.76
C VAL A 15 25.44 -18.33 -2.23
N SER A 16 25.00 -18.24 -3.48
CA SER A 16 24.37 -17.03 -4.03
C SER A 16 22.89 -17.03 -3.67
N ILE A 17 22.39 -15.94 -3.10
CA ILE A 17 20.98 -15.76 -2.71
C ILE A 17 20.45 -14.51 -3.40
N ARG A 18 19.25 -14.63 -3.99
CA ARG A 18 18.52 -13.55 -4.65
C ARG A 18 17.09 -13.52 -4.13
N ARG A 19 16.59 -12.31 -3.84
CA ARG A 19 15.20 -12.02 -3.52
C ARG A 19 14.67 -11.01 -4.52
N GLU A 20 13.53 -11.29 -5.12
CA GLU A 20 12.77 -10.37 -5.96
C GLU A 20 11.41 -10.06 -5.30
N VAL A 21 11.04 -8.79 -5.25
CA VAL A 21 9.76 -8.34 -4.69
C VAL A 21 9.06 -7.41 -5.67
N PHE A 22 7.78 -7.65 -5.95
CA PHE A 22 6.96 -6.80 -6.80
C PHE A 22 5.47 -6.90 -6.45
N ALA A 23 4.74 -5.80 -6.62
CA ALA A 23 3.29 -5.74 -6.47
C ALA A 23 2.64 -5.80 -7.85
N SER A 24 1.99 -6.92 -8.18
CA SER A 24 1.46 -7.18 -9.51
C SER A 24 0.00 -6.74 -9.60
N TYR A 25 -0.27 -5.75 -10.46
CA TYR A 25 -1.63 -5.31 -10.76
C TYR A 25 -2.47 -6.43 -11.41
N PRO A 26 -1.98 -7.21 -12.40
CA PRO A 26 -2.76 -8.32 -12.94
C PRO A 26 -3.07 -9.42 -11.91
N ALA A 27 -2.14 -9.70 -10.99
CA ALA A 27 -2.29 -10.76 -10.00
C ALA A 27 -3.02 -10.32 -8.72
N GLN A 28 -3.16 -9.00 -8.49
CA GLN A 28 -3.68 -8.42 -7.24
C GLN A 28 -2.96 -8.94 -5.99
N ALA A 29 -1.63 -9.06 -6.07
CA ALA A 29 -0.80 -9.60 -5.00
C ALA A 29 0.58 -8.94 -4.94
N ILE A 30 1.19 -8.94 -3.76
CA ILE A 30 2.63 -8.70 -3.59
C ILE A 30 3.34 -10.06 -3.63
N ILE A 31 4.28 -10.23 -4.54
CA ILE A 31 5.07 -11.45 -4.72
C ILE A 31 6.45 -11.24 -4.11
N VAL A 32 6.89 -12.16 -3.27
CA VAL A 32 8.26 -12.27 -2.77
C VAL A 32 8.83 -13.61 -3.23
N HIS A 33 9.81 -13.57 -4.13
CA HIS A 33 10.47 -14.78 -4.65
C HIS A 33 11.93 -14.83 -4.19
N LEU A 34 12.27 -15.85 -3.41
CA LEU A 34 13.62 -16.14 -2.92
C LEU A 34 14.20 -17.34 -3.67
N LYS A 35 15.47 -17.23 -4.06
CA LYS A 35 16.22 -18.30 -4.71
C LYS A 35 17.65 -18.34 -4.20
N ALA A 36 18.11 -19.53 -3.79
CA ALA A 36 19.49 -19.83 -3.46
C ALA A 36 20.11 -20.77 -4.50
N SER A 37 21.44 -20.71 -4.68
CA SER A 37 22.16 -21.60 -5.58
C SER A 37 22.21 -23.06 -5.09
N LYS A 38 21.85 -23.32 -3.83
CA LYS A 38 21.76 -24.64 -3.16
C LYS A 38 20.56 -24.63 -2.19
N PRO A 39 20.02 -25.79 -1.78
CA PRO A 39 18.89 -25.90 -0.85
C PRO A 39 19.29 -25.53 0.60
N VAL A 40 19.46 -24.23 0.87
CA VAL A 40 19.96 -23.71 2.15
C VAL A 40 19.10 -22.58 2.73
N LEU A 41 17.96 -22.27 2.12
CA LEU A 41 17.05 -21.26 2.64
C LEU A 41 16.38 -21.79 3.90
N ASN A 42 16.72 -21.16 5.03
CA ASN A 42 16.16 -21.41 6.35
C ASN A 42 15.67 -20.08 6.91
N PHE A 43 14.36 -19.90 7.05
CA PHE A 43 13.79 -18.65 7.56
C PHE A 43 12.37 -18.83 8.09
N LYS A 44 11.90 -17.83 8.84
CA LYS A 44 10.50 -17.70 9.25
C LYS A 44 9.87 -16.49 8.58
N ALA A 45 8.60 -16.59 8.20
CA ALA A 45 7.79 -15.48 7.71
C ALA A 45 6.48 -15.41 8.51
N SER A 46 6.11 -14.21 8.95
CA SER A 46 4.90 -13.92 9.73
C SER A 46 4.18 -12.70 9.17
N LEU A 47 2.92 -12.54 9.55
CA LEU A 47 2.13 -11.34 9.33
C LEU A 47 1.94 -10.62 10.66
N GLU A 48 2.04 -9.30 10.65
CA GLU A 48 1.84 -8.45 11.82
C GLU A 48 1.10 -7.16 11.41
N SER A 49 0.41 -6.54 12.37
CA SER A 49 -0.29 -5.27 12.16
C SER A 49 -0.18 -4.40 13.41
N LEU A 50 -0.12 -3.08 13.21
CA LEU A 50 -0.24 -2.10 14.30
C LEU A 50 -1.67 -2.02 14.85
N HIS A 51 -2.65 -2.49 14.07
CA HIS A 51 -4.03 -2.60 14.53
C HIS A 51 -4.25 -3.96 15.23
N PRO A 52 -5.16 -4.01 16.22
CA PRO A 52 -5.63 -5.26 16.81
C PRO A 52 -6.01 -6.26 15.72
N SER A 53 -5.37 -7.42 15.77
CA SER A 53 -5.53 -8.45 14.77
C SER A 53 -5.22 -9.81 15.38
N LYS A 54 -5.69 -10.85 14.68
CA LYS A 54 -5.42 -12.25 15.01
C LYS A 54 -4.83 -12.96 13.79
N ILE A 55 -4.02 -13.97 14.06
CA ILE A 55 -3.51 -14.87 13.04
C ILE A 55 -4.34 -16.15 13.08
N ASP A 56 -4.92 -16.49 11.93
CA ASP A 56 -5.51 -17.80 11.67
C ASP A 56 -4.61 -18.53 10.65
N ALA A 57 -4.65 -19.86 10.65
CA ALA A 57 -3.91 -20.68 9.69
C ALA A 57 -4.83 -21.77 9.13
N GLU A 58 -4.81 -21.94 7.81
CA GLU A 58 -5.55 -22.99 7.12
C GLU A 58 -4.63 -23.62 6.08
N GLU A 59 -4.44 -24.94 6.15
CA GLU A 59 -3.54 -25.70 5.27
C GLU A 59 -2.11 -25.11 5.18
N ASN A 60 -1.77 -24.46 4.06
CA ASN A 60 -0.47 -23.84 3.77
C ASN A 60 -0.54 -22.31 3.65
N GLN A 61 -1.55 -21.71 4.29
CA GLN A 61 -1.89 -20.30 4.17
C GLN A 61 -2.08 -19.69 5.56
N LEU A 62 -1.45 -18.53 5.77
CA LEU A 62 -1.67 -17.70 6.94
C LEU A 62 -2.69 -16.61 6.60
N PHE A 63 -3.54 -16.29 7.56
CA PHE A 63 -4.47 -15.17 7.50
C PHE A 63 -4.26 -14.26 8.69
N LEU A 64 -4.15 -12.96 8.45
CA LEU A 64 -4.22 -11.93 9.47
C LEU A 64 -5.56 -11.22 9.33
N LYS A 65 -6.41 -11.28 10.35
CA LYS A 65 -7.74 -10.68 10.37
C LYS A 65 -7.81 -9.63 11.46
N GLY A 66 -8.37 -8.46 11.16
CA GLY A 66 -8.50 -7.39 12.14
C GLY A 66 -9.56 -6.37 11.78
N GLN A 67 -9.68 -5.36 12.64
CA GLN A 67 -10.55 -4.21 12.43
C GLN A 67 -9.71 -2.95 12.62
N ALA A 68 -9.71 -2.06 11.63
CA ALA A 68 -9.02 -0.78 11.75
C ALA A 68 -9.78 0.11 12.73
N SER A 69 -9.15 1.20 13.17
CA SER A 69 -9.74 2.13 14.12
C SER A 69 -11.08 2.66 13.60
N ALA A 70 -12.07 2.73 14.49
CA ALA A 70 -13.34 3.40 14.26
C ALA A 70 -13.15 4.92 14.11
N HIS A 71 -12.21 5.47 14.88
CA HIS A 71 -11.84 6.88 14.85
C HIS A 71 -10.36 7.04 15.16
N ALA A 72 -9.68 7.96 14.46
CA ALA A 72 -8.27 8.25 14.68
C ALA A 72 -8.02 9.74 14.46
N GLN A 73 -7.61 10.44 15.52
CA GLN A 73 -7.41 11.89 15.48
C GLN A 73 -6.24 12.33 16.34
N ARG A 74 -5.44 13.25 15.78
CA ARG A 74 -4.25 13.82 16.44
C ARG A 74 -4.55 14.96 17.42
N ARG A 75 -5.67 15.67 17.25
CA ARG A 75 -6.05 16.76 18.16
C ARG A 75 -6.49 16.14 19.49
N ASP A 76 -6.05 16.74 20.59
CA ASP A 76 -6.47 16.38 21.94
C ASP A 76 -7.66 17.24 22.40
N ILE A 77 -8.17 16.90 23.58
CA ILE A 77 -9.29 17.59 24.23
C ILE A 77 -8.97 19.07 24.46
N GLU A 78 -7.76 19.40 24.90
CA GLU A 78 -7.36 20.78 25.17
C GLU A 78 -7.43 21.63 23.91
N HIS A 79 -6.92 21.13 22.78
CA HIS A 79 -7.05 21.78 21.49
C HIS A 79 -8.51 22.00 21.10
N MET A 80 -9.35 20.97 21.22
CA MET A 80 -10.77 21.07 20.86
C MET A 80 -11.50 22.10 21.71
N GLN A 81 -11.22 22.15 23.01
CA GLN A 81 -11.80 23.13 23.93
C GLN A 81 -11.29 24.55 23.65
N ARG A 82 -9.98 24.70 23.41
CA ARG A 82 -9.35 25.99 23.09
C ARG A 82 -9.96 26.65 21.85
N PHE A 83 -10.32 25.86 20.84
CA PHE A 83 -10.92 26.37 19.59
C PHE A 83 -12.46 26.28 19.56
N GLY A 84 -13.11 25.83 20.64
CA GLY A 84 -14.57 25.79 20.73
C GLY A 84 -15.22 24.79 19.75
N THR A 85 -14.55 23.68 19.43
CA THR A 85 -15.01 22.71 18.42
C THR A 85 -15.66 21.46 18.99
N GLN A 86 -15.98 21.41 20.30
CA GLN A 86 -16.51 20.22 20.99
C GLN A 86 -17.73 19.62 20.29
N ARG A 87 -18.65 20.46 19.80
CA ARG A 87 -19.86 20.03 19.08
C ARG A 87 -19.59 19.23 17.79
N LEU A 88 -18.38 19.32 17.24
CA LEU A 88 -17.95 18.58 16.05
C LEU A 88 -17.33 17.22 16.39
N HIS A 89 -17.20 16.92 17.68
CA HIS A 89 -16.46 15.79 18.23
C HIS A 89 -17.32 14.96 19.19
N PRO A 90 -18.47 14.41 18.75
CA PRO A 90 -19.37 13.61 19.57
C PRO A 90 -18.72 12.32 20.11
N GLU A 91 -17.57 11.91 19.55
CA GLU A 91 -16.76 10.80 20.03
C GLU A 91 -15.92 11.14 21.29
N TYR A 92 -15.79 12.42 21.61
CA TYR A 92 -15.03 12.93 22.75
C TYR A 92 -15.88 13.69 23.77
N PHE A 93 -17.02 14.25 23.34
CA PHE A 93 -17.92 15.04 24.19
C PHE A 93 -19.36 14.56 24.06
N ASP A 94 -20.08 14.52 25.19
CA ASP A 94 -21.53 14.30 25.19
C ASP A 94 -22.30 15.56 24.74
N SER A 95 -23.63 15.48 24.71
CA SER A 95 -24.50 16.61 24.33
C SER A 95 -24.43 17.80 25.29
N GLU A 96 -23.95 17.61 26.51
CA GLU A 96 -23.75 18.66 27.52
C GLU A 96 -22.34 19.27 27.44
N GLY A 97 -21.44 18.69 26.64
CA GLY A 97 -20.06 19.13 26.48
C GLY A 97 -19.09 18.51 27.49
N ASN A 98 -19.50 17.51 28.26
CA ASN A 98 -18.61 16.78 29.16
C ASN A 98 -17.71 15.83 28.35
N VAL A 99 -16.46 15.67 28.79
CA VAL A 99 -15.51 14.75 28.15
C VAL A 99 -15.90 13.31 28.49
N ILE A 100 -16.14 12.48 27.47
CA ILE A 100 -16.49 11.07 27.65
C ILE A 100 -15.33 10.11 27.38
N GLN A 101 -14.32 10.53 26.62
CA GLN A 101 -13.10 9.75 26.38
C GLN A 101 -11.96 10.65 25.85
N ASN A 102 -10.70 10.21 25.83
CA ASN A 102 -9.53 11.03 25.42
C ASN A 102 -8.48 10.32 24.56
N LYS A 103 -8.73 9.09 24.10
CA LYS A 103 -7.80 8.34 23.24
C LYS A 103 -7.70 8.95 21.84
N HIS A 104 -6.49 9.00 21.31
CA HIS A 104 -6.25 9.43 19.93
C HIS A 104 -6.69 8.37 18.89
N VAL A 105 -6.81 7.11 19.28
CA VAL A 105 -7.25 6.00 18.44
C VAL A 105 -8.34 5.25 19.20
N ILE A 106 -9.51 5.12 18.61
CA ILE A 106 -10.69 4.45 19.17
C ILE A 106 -11.02 3.27 18.26
N TYR A 107 -11.19 2.09 18.83
CA TYR A 107 -11.53 0.87 18.10
C TYR A 107 -13.02 0.54 18.21
N GLY A 108 -13.46 -0.46 17.44
CA GLY A 108 -14.89 -0.77 17.29
C GLY A 108 -15.57 -1.20 18.58
N ASP A 109 -14.88 -1.91 19.47
CA ASP A 109 -15.36 -2.29 20.81
C ASP A 109 -15.73 -1.07 21.67
N GLU A 110 -15.14 0.09 21.39
CA GLU A 110 -15.40 1.35 22.07
C GLU A 110 -16.32 2.30 21.29
N MET A 111 -16.76 1.92 20.08
CA MET A 111 -17.50 2.80 19.18
C MET A 111 -18.52 2.06 18.31
N ASP A 112 -19.42 1.30 18.96
CA ASP A 112 -20.55 0.60 18.32
C ASP A 112 -20.17 -0.35 17.17
N GLY A 113 -19.00 -0.99 17.27
CA GLY A 113 -18.46 -1.87 16.24
C GLY A 113 -18.06 -1.15 14.95
N LYS A 114 -17.85 0.18 14.97
CA LYS A 114 -17.37 0.94 13.81
C LYS A 114 -15.90 0.62 13.49
N GLY A 115 -15.48 1.02 12.29
CA GLY A 115 -14.14 0.75 11.75
C GLY A 115 -14.18 -0.37 10.70
N PRO A 116 -13.47 -0.23 9.57
CA PRO A 116 -13.48 -1.25 8.53
C PRO A 116 -12.77 -2.52 8.99
N PHE A 117 -13.32 -3.68 8.65
CA PHE A 117 -12.61 -4.94 8.77
C PHE A 117 -11.55 -5.04 7.68
N PHE A 118 -10.43 -5.68 7.98
CA PHE A 118 -9.37 -5.95 7.03
C PHE A 118 -8.85 -7.37 7.20
N GLU A 119 -8.39 -7.93 6.09
CA GLU A 119 -7.75 -9.22 6.05
C GLU A 119 -6.53 -9.17 5.15
N ALA A 120 -5.48 -9.86 5.56
CA ALA A 120 -4.33 -10.16 4.73
C ALA A 120 -4.09 -11.67 4.71
N SER A 121 -3.65 -12.20 3.58
CA SER A 121 -3.34 -13.61 3.44
C SER A 121 -1.98 -13.84 2.80
N LEU A 122 -1.21 -14.76 3.36
CA LEU A 122 0.09 -15.16 2.88
C LEU A 122 0.06 -16.61 2.42
N THR A 123 0.07 -16.81 1.10
CA THR A 123 0.23 -18.14 0.50
C THR A 123 1.69 -18.42 0.21
N SER A 124 2.03 -19.69 0.06
CA SER A 124 3.42 -20.08 -0.12
C SER A 124 3.60 -21.29 -1.03
N ALA A 125 4.74 -21.32 -1.72
CA ALA A 125 5.20 -22.44 -2.54
C ALA A 125 6.73 -22.54 -2.44
N HIS A 126 7.27 -23.75 -2.53
CA HIS A 126 8.71 -23.97 -2.45
C HIS A 126 9.22 -25.04 -3.43
N LYS A 127 10.55 -25.08 -3.61
CA LYS A 127 11.28 -26.19 -4.22
C LYS A 127 12.38 -26.64 -3.29
N GLU A 128 12.55 -27.95 -3.19
CA GLU A 128 13.45 -28.61 -2.23
C GLU A 128 13.12 -28.26 -0.77
N GLY A 129 13.62 -29.07 0.15
CA GLY A 129 13.42 -28.85 1.59
C GLY A 129 11.95 -28.98 2.01
N LYS A 130 11.59 -28.26 3.07
CA LYS A 130 10.25 -28.28 3.68
C LYS A 130 9.78 -26.86 3.97
N LEU A 131 8.49 -26.61 3.76
CA LEU A 131 7.81 -25.40 4.19
C LEU A 131 6.55 -25.79 4.95
N GLU A 132 6.39 -25.29 6.18
CA GLU A 132 5.28 -25.64 7.06
C GLU A 132 4.84 -24.46 7.91
N ILE A 133 3.61 -24.49 8.42
CA ILE A 133 3.12 -23.51 9.39
C ILE A 133 3.34 -24.05 10.81
N ILE A 134 4.09 -23.32 11.62
CA ILE A 134 4.33 -23.60 13.04
C ILE A 134 4.07 -22.32 13.82
N ASP A 135 3.21 -22.39 14.85
CA ASP A 135 2.89 -21.28 15.75
C ASP A 135 2.50 -19.98 15.03
N GLY A 136 1.70 -20.07 13.96
CA GLY A 136 1.26 -18.90 13.18
C GLY A 136 2.34 -18.29 12.28
N GLN A 137 3.44 -19.02 12.02
CA GLN A 137 4.54 -18.59 11.15
C GLN A 137 4.81 -19.63 10.08
N LEU A 138 5.13 -19.18 8.86
CA LEU A 138 5.68 -20.06 7.82
C LEU A 138 7.16 -20.31 8.13
N VAL A 139 7.57 -21.57 8.20
CA VAL A 139 8.93 -22.00 8.51
C VAL A 139 9.50 -22.74 7.31
N ALA A 140 10.44 -22.11 6.61
CA ALA A 140 11.20 -22.71 5.52
C ALA A 140 12.45 -23.40 6.07
N THR A 141 12.67 -24.67 5.70
CA THR A 141 13.84 -25.46 6.10
C THR A 141 14.50 -26.09 4.88
N ASN A 142 15.77 -25.73 4.65
CA ASN A 142 16.60 -26.20 3.53
C ASN A 142 15.92 -26.09 2.15
N CYS A 143 15.15 -25.03 1.91
CA CYS A 143 14.56 -24.80 0.59
C CYS A 143 15.60 -24.23 -0.38
N GLN A 144 15.43 -24.48 -1.68
CA GLN A 144 16.22 -23.82 -2.73
C GLN A 144 15.50 -22.59 -3.29
N GLU A 145 14.19 -22.70 -3.49
CA GLU A 145 13.32 -21.61 -3.95
C GLU A 145 12.12 -21.53 -3.00
N VAL A 146 11.73 -20.32 -2.61
CA VAL A 146 10.48 -20.06 -1.88
C VAL A 146 9.78 -18.86 -2.53
N THR A 147 8.50 -19.01 -2.83
CA THR A 147 7.63 -17.92 -3.29
C THR A 147 6.55 -17.69 -2.25
N LEU A 148 6.46 -16.46 -1.78
CA LEU A 148 5.38 -16.00 -0.90
C LEU A 148 4.51 -15.02 -1.70
N MET A 149 3.20 -15.13 -1.57
CA MET A 149 2.26 -14.19 -2.18
C MET A 149 1.35 -13.61 -1.11
N LEU A 150 1.37 -12.28 -0.97
CA LEU A 150 0.59 -11.53 -0.01
C LEU A 150 -0.60 -10.87 -0.73
N TYR A 151 -1.80 -11.21 -0.28
CA TYR A 151 -3.06 -10.62 -0.68
C TYR A 151 -3.63 -9.81 0.48
N ALA A 152 -4.37 -8.74 0.20
CA ALA A 152 -5.05 -7.97 1.24
C ALA A 152 -6.34 -7.36 0.70
N ALA A 153 -7.36 -7.31 1.55
CA ALA A 153 -8.64 -6.69 1.25
C ALA A 153 -9.23 -6.03 2.51
N THR A 154 -10.22 -5.16 2.30
CA THR A 154 -10.97 -4.54 3.38
C THR A 154 -12.46 -4.65 3.12
N SER A 155 -13.25 -4.39 4.15
CA SER A 155 -14.70 -4.38 4.04
C SER A 155 -15.25 -3.07 3.44
N TYR A 156 -14.39 -2.16 2.97
CA TYR A 156 -14.81 -0.92 2.33
C TYR A 156 -15.75 -1.19 1.15
N ASN A 157 -16.90 -0.51 1.14
CA ASN A 157 -17.96 -0.73 0.17
C ASN A 157 -18.47 0.57 -0.47
N GLY A 158 -17.53 1.46 -0.80
CA GLY A 158 -17.82 2.79 -1.34
C GLY A 158 -18.20 3.79 -0.24
N PRO A 159 -18.47 5.05 -0.62
CA PRO A 159 -18.66 6.13 0.34
C PRO A 159 -20.02 6.11 1.05
N HIS A 160 -21.02 5.35 0.56
CA HIS A 160 -22.41 5.39 1.07
C HIS A 160 -22.79 4.25 2.01
N LYS A 161 -21.92 3.25 2.17
CA LYS A 161 -22.21 2.05 2.97
C LYS A 161 -21.28 1.99 4.16
N SER A 162 -21.82 1.62 5.32
CA SER A 162 -20.97 1.40 6.49
C SER A 162 -20.03 0.22 6.24
N PRO A 163 -18.70 0.37 6.34
CA PRO A 163 -17.79 -0.74 6.10
C PRO A 163 -17.89 -1.82 7.19
N SER A 164 -18.42 -1.52 8.37
CA SER A 164 -18.57 -2.52 9.45
C SER A 164 -19.95 -3.18 9.50
N LYS A 165 -20.97 -2.61 8.84
CA LYS A 165 -22.35 -3.15 8.84
C LYS A 165 -22.82 -3.64 7.48
N GLU A 166 -22.38 -2.96 6.42
CA GLU A 166 -22.75 -3.19 5.02
C GLU A 166 -21.51 -3.42 4.15
N GLY A 167 -20.42 -3.85 4.79
CA GLY A 167 -19.13 -4.02 4.16
C GLY A 167 -19.07 -5.19 3.19
N LYS A 168 -18.08 -5.16 2.30
CA LYS A 168 -17.70 -6.35 1.52
C LYS A 168 -17.05 -7.38 2.44
N ASP A 169 -17.06 -8.64 2.04
CA ASP A 169 -16.31 -9.69 2.70
C ASP A 169 -14.84 -9.68 2.22
N PRO A 170 -13.85 -9.30 3.08
CA PRO A 170 -12.44 -9.28 2.70
C PRO A 170 -11.91 -10.67 2.33
N HIS A 171 -12.36 -11.71 3.03
CA HIS A 171 -11.91 -13.09 2.81
C HIS A 171 -12.33 -13.55 1.41
N GLN A 172 -13.60 -13.33 1.05
CA GLN A 172 -14.09 -13.71 -0.26
C GLN A 172 -13.40 -12.94 -1.41
N GLN A 173 -13.04 -11.67 -1.19
CA GLN A 173 -12.25 -10.90 -2.16
C GLN A 173 -10.86 -11.51 -2.36
N ILE A 174 -10.16 -11.85 -1.27
CA ILE A 174 -8.84 -12.49 -1.32
C ILE A 174 -8.91 -13.83 -2.09
N LEU A 175 -9.92 -14.67 -1.81
CA LEU A 175 -10.09 -15.93 -2.53
C LEU A 175 -10.34 -15.72 -4.04
N ASN A 176 -11.04 -14.64 -4.42
CA ASN A 176 -11.25 -14.29 -5.82
C ASN A 176 -9.96 -13.80 -6.49
N ASP A 177 -9.12 -13.04 -5.79
CA ASP A 177 -7.83 -12.59 -6.29
C ASP A 177 -6.86 -13.76 -6.48
N GLN A 178 -6.83 -14.71 -5.54
CA GLN A 178 -6.04 -15.94 -5.65
C GLN A 178 -6.39 -16.77 -6.88
N LYS A 179 -7.69 -16.87 -7.21
CA LYS A 179 -8.17 -17.59 -8.40
C LYS A 179 -7.66 -17.00 -9.72
N LYS A 180 -7.33 -15.71 -9.79
CA LYS A 180 -6.85 -15.05 -11.03
C LYS A 180 -5.55 -15.63 -11.55
N ILE A 181 -4.69 -16.10 -10.65
CA ILE A 181 -3.37 -16.65 -10.97
C ILE A 181 -3.22 -18.10 -10.53
N GLU A 182 -4.34 -18.77 -10.27
CA GLU A 182 -4.36 -20.20 -9.92
C GLU A 182 -3.59 -20.98 -11.01
N LYS A 183 -2.67 -21.85 -10.58
CA LYS A 183 -1.83 -22.70 -11.44
C LYS A 183 -0.83 -21.96 -12.34
N GLN A 184 -0.68 -20.64 -12.22
CA GLN A 184 0.39 -19.92 -12.91
C GLN A 184 1.73 -20.07 -12.17
N SER A 185 2.82 -20.22 -12.91
CA SER A 185 4.16 -20.18 -12.31
C SER A 185 4.56 -18.74 -11.97
N VAL A 186 5.46 -18.58 -11.00
CA VAL A 186 6.00 -17.26 -10.62
C VAL A 186 6.66 -16.54 -11.81
N GLN A 187 7.22 -17.29 -12.76
CA GLN A 187 7.79 -16.73 -14.00
C GLN A 187 6.71 -16.11 -14.89
N VAL A 188 5.56 -16.78 -15.06
CA VAL A 188 4.42 -16.26 -15.83
C VAL A 188 3.83 -15.03 -15.14
N ILE A 189 3.63 -15.08 -13.82
CA ILE A 189 3.14 -13.94 -13.03
C ILE A 189 4.07 -12.72 -13.18
N LYS A 190 5.39 -12.94 -13.11
CA LYS A 190 6.41 -11.90 -13.31
C LYS A 190 6.38 -11.32 -14.72
N GLN A 191 6.23 -12.15 -15.76
CA GLN A 191 6.12 -11.68 -17.14
C GLN A 191 4.87 -10.81 -17.35
N ASN A 192 3.72 -11.24 -16.82
CA ASN A 192 2.47 -10.48 -16.89
C ASN A 192 2.58 -9.15 -16.15
N HIS A 193 3.21 -9.13 -14.97
CA HIS A 193 3.53 -7.91 -14.22
C HIS A 193 4.37 -6.94 -15.04
N ILE A 194 5.47 -7.43 -15.63
CA ILE A 194 6.38 -6.59 -16.42
C ILE A 194 5.64 -6.03 -17.64
N ALA A 195 4.87 -6.85 -18.35
CA ALA A 195 4.11 -6.42 -19.52
C ALA A 195 3.08 -5.34 -19.17
N ASP A 196 2.30 -5.53 -18.10
CA ASP A 196 1.35 -4.53 -17.59
C ASP A 196 2.06 -3.22 -17.25
N TYR A 197 3.11 -3.27 -16.42
CA TYR A 197 3.85 -2.10 -16.00
C TYR A 197 4.48 -1.36 -17.18
N GLN A 198 5.14 -2.09 -18.09
CA GLN A 198 5.83 -1.50 -19.24
C GLN A 198 4.88 -0.92 -20.27
N SER A 199 3.64 -1.40 -20.37
CA SER A 199 2.60 -0.81 -21.22
C SER A 199 2.29 0.65 -20.86
N LEU A 200 2.55 1.04 -19.60
CA LEU A 200 2.42 2.40 -19.08
C LEU A 200 3.79 3.11 -19.04
N PHE A 201 4.78 2.47 -18.42
CA PHE A 201 6.06 3.12 -18.14
C PHE A 201 6.85 3.44 -19.41
N ASN A 202 6.85 2.57 -20.42
CA ASN A 202 7.65 2.77 -21.64
C ASN A 202 7.06 3.81 -22.61
N ARG A 203 5.88 4.37 -22.33
CA ARG A 203 5.24 5.42 -23.17
C ARG A 203 6.05 6.72 -23.24
N VAL A 204 6.88 7.00 -22.24
CA VAL A 204 7.75 8.19 -22.21
C VAL A 204 9.18 7.78 -21.91
N GLN A 205 10.06 8.11 -22.85
CA GLN A 205 11.50 8.07 -22.67
C GLN A 205 12.02 9.49 -22.55
N PHE A 206 12.70 9.77 -21.44
CA PHE A 206 13.39 11.03 -21.20
C PHE A 206 14.83 10.68 -20.85
N THR A 207 15.79 11.38 -21.43
CA THR A 207 17.21 11.12 -21.21
C THR A 207 17.99 12.41 -21.32
N LEU A 208 18.82 12.68 -20.31
CA LEU A 208 19.82 13.73 -20.29
C LEU A 208 21.22 13.09 -20.28
N PRO A 209 22.30 13.83 -20.61
CA PRO A 209 23.66 13.33 -20.51
C PRO A 209 23.93 12.74 -19.12
N ALA A 210 24.67 11.64 -19.03
CA ALA A 210 24.97 11.01 -17.76
C ALA A 210 26.44 10.60 -17.64
N ASP A 211 27.03 10.89 -16.48
CA ASP A 211 28.37 10.44 -16.13
C ASP A 211 28.30 8.99 -15.61
N LYS A 212 28.95 8.07 -16.31
CA LYS A 212 28.98 6.64 -15.95
C LYS A 212 29.54 6.40 -14.55
N ASN A 213 30.50 7.21 -14.10
CA ASN A 213 31.09 7.06 -12.78
C ASN A 213 30.05 7.41 -11.71
N GLN A 214 29.32 8.52 -11.87
CA GLN A 214 28.24 8.89 -10.96
C GLN A 214 27.08 7.88 -10.99
N GLN A 215 26.70 7.37 -12.16
CA GLN A 215 25.65 6.34 -12.29
C GLN A 215 25.97 5.03 -11.57
N SER A 216 27.25 4.71 -11.37
CA SER A 216 27.67 3.51 -10.67
C SER A 216 27.53 3.60 -9.15
N LEU A 217 27.38 4.81 -8.62
CA LEU A 217 27.21 5.04 -7.19
C LEU A 217 25.79 4.72 -6.72
N PRO A 218 25.62 4.28 -5.45
CA PRO A 218 24.32 4.21 -4.80
C PRO A 218 23.56 5.54 -4.87
N THR A 219 22.23 5.49 -5.01
CA THR A 219 21.39 6.69 -5.18
C THR A 219 21.54 7.69 -4.04
N ASP A 220 21.74 7.24 -2.80
CA ASP A 220 21.97 8.08 -1.63
C ASP A 220 23.30 8.84 -1.70
N GLU A 221 24.36 8.18 -2.19
CA GLU A 221 25.65 8.84 -2.44
C GLU A 221 25.55 9.85 -3.59
N ARG A 222 24.81 9.52 -4.66
CA ARG A 222 24.54 10.47 -5.76
C ARG A 222 23.82 11.72 -5.28
N LEU A 223 22.84 11.57 -4.38
CA LEU A 223 22.10 12.69 -3.79
C LEU A 223 22.98 13.58 -2.91
N LYS A 224 23.87 13.00 -2.09
CA LYS A 224 24.83 13.77 -1.26
C LYS A 224 25.77 14.60 -2.13
N LEU A 225 26.25 14.03 -3.24
CA LEU A 225 27.18 14.69 -4.17
C LEU A 225 26.53 15.73 -5.08
N PHE A 226 25.20 15.71 -5.23
CA PHE A 226 24.50 16.53 -6.22
C PHE A 226 24.76 18.04 -6.08
N LYS A 227 24.94 18.53 -4.85
CA LYS A 227 25.25 19.95 -4.58
C LYS A 227 26.61 20.38 -5.12
N GLU A 228 27.59 19.47 -5.09
CA GLU A 228 28.97 19.73 -5.51
C GLU A 228 29.14 19.47 -7.01
N LYS A 229 28.46 18.45 -7.53
CA LYS A 229 28.48 18.07 -8.94
C LYS A 229 27.10 17.58 -9.35
N GLU A 230 26.45 18.37 -10.18
CA GLU A 230 25.14 18.04 -10.74
C GLU A 230 25.16 16.70 -11.48
N ASP A 231 24.13 15.88 -11.23
CA ASP A 231 23.93 14.58 -11.88
C ASP A 231 22.66 14.62 -12.73
N GLN A 232 22.82 14.95 -14.00
CA GLN A 232 21.75 15.01 -15.00
C GLN A 232 21.03 13.66 -15.19
N GLY A 233 21.73 12.55 -14.94
CA GLY A 233 21.13 11.21 -14.91
C GLY A 233 20.19 11.03 -13.70
N LEU A 234 20.48 11.67 -12.56
CA LEU A 234 19.63 11.63 -11.37
C LEU A 234 18.36 12.47 -11.57
N ILE A 235 18.44 13.59 -12.30
CA ILE A 235 17.27 14.38 -12.72
C ILE A 235 16.34 13.53 -13.59
N THR A 236 16.90 12.83 -14.59
CA THR A 236 16.15 11.89 -15.42
C THR A 236 15.48 10.80 -14.59
N GLN A 237 16.22 10.25 -13.60
CA GLN A 237 15.70 9.24 -12.69
C GLN A 237 14.56 9.80 -11.83
N LEU A 238 14.66 11.02 -11.30
CA LEU A 238 13.61 11.64 -10.50
C LEU A 238 12.32 11.87 -11.30
N PHE A 239 12.44 12.33 -12.55
CA PHE A 239 11.31 12.45 -13.47
C PHE A 239 10.58 11.10 -13.66
N GLN A 240 11.35 10.06 -13.98
CA GLN A 240 10.78 8.72 -14.16
C GLN A 240 10.25 8.12 -12.84
N PHE A 241 10.79 8.53 -11.69
CA PHE A 241 10.32 8.10 -10.39
C PHE A 241 8.92 8.63 -10.08
N GLY A 242 8.61 9.87 -10.47
CA GLY A 242 7.24 10.41 -10.39
C GLY A 242 6.24 9.58 -11.19
N ARG A 243 6.58 9.21 -12.44
CA ARG A 243 5.77 8.32 -13.28
C ARG A 243 5.62 6.92 -12.66
N TYR A 244 6.70 6.35 -12.14
CA TYR A 244 6.67 5.07 -11.42
C TYR A 244 5.71 5.10 -10.22
N LEU A 245 5.79 6.14 -9.38
CA LEU A 245 4.93 6.27 -8.19
C LEU A 245 3.45 6.39 -8.58
N MET A 246 3.14 7.11 -9.65
CA MET A 246 1.77 7.21 -10.17
C MET A 246 1.26 5.85 -10.67
N ILE A 247 2.04 5.13 -11.49
CA ILE A 247 1.66 3.78 -11.96
C ILE A 247 1.49 2.81 -10.78
N ALA A 248 2.36 2.90 -9.77
CA ALA A 248 2.32 2.02 -8.62
C ALA A 248 1.17 2.35 -7.65
N GLY A 249 0.71 3.60 -7.62
CA GLY A 249 -0.23 4.07 -6.59
C GLY A 249 -1.62 4.49 -7.07
N SER A 250 -1.82 4.78 -8.36
CA SER A 250 -3.09 5.27 -8.90
C SER A 250 -3.49 4.52 -10.16
N ARG A 251 -4.05 3.32 -10.00
CA ARG A 251 -4.54 2.51 -11.13
C ARG A 251 -6.06 2.52 -11.19
N PRO A 252 -6.67 2.35 -12.38
CA PRO A 252 -8.11 2.14 -12.54
C PRO A 252 -8.70 1.16 -11.52
N GLY A 253 -9.80 1.56 -10.90
CA GLY A 253 -10.51 0.80 -9.85
C GLY A 253 -9.96 0.96 -8.43
N GLY A 254 -8.83 1.66 -8.26
CA GLY A 254 -8.27 2.01 -6.95
C GLY A 254 -8.79 3.34 -6.39
N GLN A 255 -8.21 3.74 -5.26
CA GLN A 255 -8.38 5.07 -4.66
C GLN A 255 -7.29 6.02 -5.19
N PRO A 256 -7.51 7.35 -5.19
CA PRO A 256 -6.48 8.29 -5.62
C PRO A 256 -5.29 8.36 -4.65
N LEU A 257 -4.16 8.88 -5.13
CA LEU A 257 -2.97 9.13 -4.32
C LEU A 257 -3.30 10.13 -3.22
N ASN A 258 -3.08 9.72 -1.97
CA ASN A 258 -3.16 10.64 -0.84
C ASN A 258 -1.79 11.35 -0.60
N LEU A 259 -1.64 12.07 0.51
CA LEU A 259 -0.39 12.80 0.83
C LEU A 259 0.89 11.96 0.82
N GLN A 260 0.79 10.64 1.05
CA GLN A 260 1.92 9.70 1.03
C GLN A 260 1.76 8.65 -0.09
N GLY A 261 0.91 8.91 -1.08
CA GLY A 261 0.53 7.95 -2.12
C GLY A 261 -0.28 6.80 -1.55
N LEU A 262 0.35 5.62 -1.40
CA LEU A 262 -0.19 4.44 -0.72
C LEU A 262 0.69 3.99 0.47
N TRP A 263 1.80 4.67 0.74
CA TRP A 263 2.88 4.15 1.59
C TRP A 263 2.92 4.88 2.93
N ASN A 264 2.35 4.25 3.96
CA ASN A 264 2.32 4.77 5.33
C ASN A 264 2.46 3.63 6.35
N ASP A 265 3.30 3.82 7.35
CA ASP A 265 3.58 2.88 8.44
C ASP A 265 3.02 3.34 9.80
N LYS A 266 2.24 4.43 9.85
CA LYS A 266 1.74 5.03 11.09
C LYS A 266 0.22 4.93 11.19
N VAL A 267 -0.30 4.63 12.38
CA VAL A 267 -1.75 4.71 12.67
C VAL A 267 -2.25 6.16 12.62
N LEU A 268 -1.42 7.10 13.08
CA LEU A 268 -1.71 8.54 13.05
C LEU A 268 -0.66 9.26 12.19
N PRO A 269 -0.75 9.21 10.85
CA PRO A 269 0.22 9.85 9.97
C PRO A 269 0.08 11.39 9.92
N PRO A 270 1.14 12.12 9.51
CA PRO A 270 1.07 13.57 9.33
C PRO A 270 -0.10 13.98 8.43
N TRP A 271 -0.90 14.94 8.90
CA TRP A 271 -2.13 15.39 8.23
C TRP A 271 -3.06 14.23 7.80
N ASN A 272 -3.12 13.18 8.63
CA ASN A 272 -3.90 11.96 8.44
C ASN A 272 -3.59 11.20 7.14
N SER A 273 -2.47 11.52 6.46
CA SER A 273 -2.22 11.03 5.10
C SER A 273 -3.45 11.17 4.21
N GLY A 274 -4.24 12.23 4.42
CA GLY A 274 -5.54 12.41 3.78
C GLY A 274 -5.42 13.05 2.40
N TYR A 275 -6.56 13.54 1.90
CA TYR A 275 -6.65 14.35 0.69
C TYR A 275 -6.71 15.83 1.06
N THR A 276 -5.61 16.56 0.86
CA THR A 276 -5.57 18.01 1.07
C THR A 276 -5.83 18.72 -0.27
N LEU A 277 -7.01 19.36 -0.36
CA LEU A 277 -7.64 19.86 -1.60
C LEU A 277 -7.36 21.34 -1.90
N ASN A 278 -6.18 21.84 -1.50
CA ASN A 278 -5.80 23.23 -1.76
C ASN A 278 -4.43 23.36 -2.42
N ILE A 279 -3.82 22.23 -2.82
CA ILE A 279 -2.61 22.13 -3.63
C ILE A 279 -2.15 20.66 -3.76
N ASN A 280 -2.22 19.88 -2.68
CA ASN A 280 -1.48 18.61 -2.60
C ASN A 280 -2.10 17.50 -3.46
N LEU A 281 -3.42 17.31 -3.37
CA LEU A 281 -4.09 16.31 -4.19
C LEU A 281 -3.96 16.67 -5.67
N GLU A 282 -4.13 17.94 -6.02
CA GLU A 282 -4.00 18.42 -7.38
C GLU A 282 -2.57 18.17 -7.91
N MET A 283 -1.56 18.49 -7.10
CA MET A 283 -0.15 18.29 -7.43
C MET A 283 0.21 16.82 -7.69
N ASN A 284 -0.41 15.88 -6.96
CA ASN A 284 -0.22 14.45 -7.21
C ASN A 284 -0.60 14.06 -8.65
N TYR A 285 -1.55 14.79 -9.26
CA TYR A 285 -2.12 14.46 -10.57
C TYR A 285 -1.67 15.37 -11.72
N TRP A 286 -0.91 16.44 -11.46
CA TRP A 286 -0.27 17.23 -12.51
C TRP A 286 0.50 16.40 -13.56
N PRO A 287 1.24 15.32 -13.20
CA PRO A 287 1.95 14.55 -14.20
C PRO A 287 1.05 13.59 -15.00
N ALA A 288 -0.19 13.30 -14.59
CA ALA A 288 -1.00 12.21 -15.17
C ALA A 288 -1.15 12.34 -16.69
N GLU A 289 -1.59 13.50 -17.17
CA GLU A 289 -1.81 13.71 -18.60
C GLU A 289 -0.51 13.98 -19.36
N VAL A 290 0.27 14.96 -18.90
CA VAL A 290 1.47 15.41 -19.61
C VAL A 290 2.57 14.35 -19.69
N THR A 291 2.56 13.36 -18.79
CA THR A 291 3.51 12.23 -18.80
C THR A 291 2.92 10.92 -19.34
N ASN A 292 1.79 11.01 -20.05
CA ASN A 292 1.14 9.93 -20.80
C ASN A 292 0.69 8.75 -19.92
N LEU A 293 -0.04 9.06 -18.85
CA LEU A 293 -0.60 8.14 -17.86
C LEU A 293 -2.08 8.47 -17.56
N SER A 294 -2.86 8.89 -18.56
CA SER A 294 -4.25 9.35 -18.41
C SER A 294 -5.14 8.37 -17.65
N GLU A 295 -4.96 7.06 -17.83
CA GLU A 295 -5.73 6.04 -17.12
C GLU A 295 -5.46 6.05 -15.61
N CYS A 296 -4.28 6.52 -15.19
CA CYS A 296 -3.94 6.68 -13.78
C CYS A 296 -4.66 7.88 -13.13
N HIS A 297 -5.31 8.76 -13.91
CA HIS A 297 -6.09 9.89 -13.42
C HIS A 297 -7.51 9.49 -12.97
N GLN A 298 -8.01 8.34 -13.45
CA GLN A 298 -9.37 7.88 -13.19
C GLN A 298 -9.76 7.86 -11.70
N PRO A 299 -8.91 7.38 -10.75
CA PRO A 299 -9.26 7.39 -9.33
C PRO A 299 -9.58 8.78 -8.77
N LEU A 300 -8.95 9.84 -9.29
CA LEU A 300 -9.27 11.21 -8.87
C LEU A 300 -10.66 11.63 -9.35
N PHE A 301 -11.03 11.31 -10.59
CA PHE A 301 -12.35 11.65 -11.12
C PHE A 301 -13.46 10.95 -10.34
N THR A 302 -13.26 9.67 -9.98
CA THR A 302 -14.19 8.97 -9.09
C THR A 302 -14.31 9.69 -7.74
N LEU A 303 -13.21 10.11 -7.11
CA LEU A 303 -13.28 10.87 -5.86
C LEU A 303 -14.01 12.22 -6.04
N ILE A 304 -13.80 12.93 -7.14
CA ILE A 304 -14.49 14.20 -7.42
C ILE A 304 -16.00 13.99 -7.51
N GLU A 305 -16.45 12.92 -8.19
CA GLU A 305 -17.87 12.55 -8.27
C GLU A 305 -18.44 12.22 -6.89
N GLU A 306 -17.73 11.43 -6.09
CA GLU A 306 -18.14 11.06 -4.72
C GLU A 306 -18.24 12.27 -3.80
N ILE A 307 -17.28 13.21 -3.89
CA ILE A 307 -17.30 14.47 -3.12
C ILE A 307 -18.44 15.37 -3.60
N ALA A 308 -18.68 15.46 -4.92
CA ALA A 308 -19.77 16.28 -5.46
C ALA A 308 -21.14 15.78 -4.99
N ASP A 309 -21.36 14.46 -4.99
CA ASP A 309 -22.59 13.86 -4.50
C ASP A 309 -22.81 14.14 -2.99
N ARG A 310 -21.78 13.87 -2.16
CA ARG A 310 -21.82 14.15 -0.71
C ARG A 310 -21.93 15.63 -0.38
N GLY A 311 -21.27 16.48 -1.17
CA GLY A 311 -21.18 17.92 -0.96
C GLY A 311 -22.46 18.67 -1.26
N LYS A 312 -23.39 18.10 -2.05
CA LYS A 312 -24.65 18.76 -2.41
C LYS A 312 -25.50 19.15 -1.20
N GLY A 313 -25.67 18.23 -0.24
CA GLY A 313 -26.41 18.50 0.98
C GLY A 313 -25.73 19.57 1.84
N LEU A 314 -24.41 19.44 2.02
CA LEU A 314 -23.61 20.41 2.77
C LEU A 314 -23.68 21.81 2.15
N ALA A 315 -23.61 21.92 0.82
CA ALA A 315 -23.70 23.18 0.11
C ALA A 315 -25.05 23.86 0.33
N HIS A 316 -26.15 23.10 0.23
CA HIS A 316 -27.49 23.60 0.50
C HIS A 316 -27.64 24.08 1.95
N ASP A 317 -27.22 23.24 2.92
CA ASP A 317 -27.37 23.53 4.35
C ASP A 317 -26.54 24.75 4.78
N MET A 318 -25.39 25.00 4.14
CA MET A 318 -24.49 26.10 4.49
C MET A 318 -24.73 27.39 3.68
N TYR A 319 -25.13 27.28 2.42
CA TYR A 319 -25.07 28.40 1.47
C TYR A 319 -26.38 28.66 0.70
N GLY A 320 -27.41 27.81 0.83
CA GLY A 320 -28.70 27.92 0.12
C GLY A 320 -28.73 27.25 -1.25
#